data_AF-A0A7S3K625-F1
#
_entry.id   AF-A0A7S3K625-F1
#
_cell.length_a   1.000
_cell.length_b   1.000
_cell.length_c   1.000
_cell.angle_alpha   90.00
_cell.angle_beta   90.00
_cell.angle_gamma   90.00
#
_symmetry.space_group_name_H-M   'P 1'
#
loop_
_entity.id
_entity.type
_entity.pdbx_description
1 polymer ?
#
loop_
_entity_poly.entity_id
_entity_poly.type
_entity_poly.pdbx_seq_one_letter_code
_entity_poly.pdbx_strand_id
1 'polypeptide(L)'
;AYSLPDAMKQCPYVKDLYSGFGVEDQKDTNNLESSPRKLGIIPSSSNQPKLFKMEQSETSCECKDFYADEKKAECPMKSSEEISESNPTQYDHKFDDAITQLKDEGRYRKFINVERHMGSFPRATRREQKDKSEVVVWCSNDYLGMGQHPKVLTAMHNAIDNSGAGSGGTRNIGGNTKYIEELENEVAQLHGKEKGLIFSSCYVANETTLTTLPQILGPDTIYFSDSKNHASLIHGMRNGRC
;
A
#
# COMPACT_ATOMS: atom_id res chain seq x y z
N ALA A 1 8.72 9.05 -34.58
CA ALA A 1 8.32 9.53 -33.24
C ALA A 1 7.05 8.79 -32.84
N TYR A 2 7.10 7.95 -31.81
CA TYR A 2 5.90 7.25 -31.32
C TYR A 2 5.00 8.27 -30.63
N SER A 3 3.77 8.44 -31.12
CA SER A 3 2.78 9.28 -30.45
C SER A 3 2.32 8.62 -29.16
N LEU A 4 2.25 9.39 -28.06
CA LEU A 4 1.68 8.92 -26.81
C LEU A 4 0.25 8.38 -27.02
N PRO A 5 -0.13 7.25 -26.39
CA PRO A 5 -1.51 6.80 -26.34
C PRO A 5 -2.41 7.91 -25.78
N ASP A 6 -3.63 8.04 -26.30
CA ASP A 6 -4.52 9.16 -25.94
C ASP A 6 -4.84 9.23 -24.45
N ALA A 7 -4.85 8.08 -23.74
CA ALA A 7 -5.00 8.02 -22.30
C ALA A 7 -3.87 8.75 -21.54
N MET A 8 -2.63 8.71 -22.05
CA MET A 8 -1.51 9.43 -21.44
C MET A 8 -1.57 10.94 -21.69
N LYS A 9 -2.19 11.38 -22.81
CA LYS A 9 -2.38 12.81 -23.10
C LYS A 9 -3.38 13.49 -22.16
N GLN A 10 -4.27 12.71 -21.55
CA GLN A 10 -5.25 13.19 -20.56
C GLN A 10 -4.66 13.37 -19.17
N CYS A 11 -3.54 12.72 -18.86
CA CYS A 11 -2.88 12.87 -17.58
C CYS A 11 -2.16 14.22 -17.52
N PRO A 12 -2.57 15.15 -16.63
CA PRO A 12 -1.96 16.49 -16.56
C PRO A 12 -0.47 16.42 -16.19
N TYR A 13 -0.04 15.35 -15.53
CA TYR A 13 1.33 15.11 -15.08
C TYR A 13 2.26 14.58 -16.19
N VAL A 14 1.73 14.11 -17.32
CA VAL A 14 2.54 13.60 -18.45
C VAL A 14 3.20 14.73 -19.26
N LYS A 15 2.65 15.94 -19.20
CA LYS A 15 3.26 17.10 -19.88
C LYS A 15 4.58 17.51 -19.24
N ASP A 16 4.70 17.34 -17.93
CA ASP A 16 5.91 17.69 -17.17
C ASP A 16 7.03 16.65 -17.31
N LEU A 17 6.70 15.39 -17.60
CA LEU A 17 7.66 14.30 -17.74
C LEU A 17 8.73 14.61 -18.81
N TYR A 18 8.36 15.24 -19.93
CA TYR A 18 9.31 15.56 -20.99
C TYR A 18 10.20 16.78 -20.67
N SER A 19 9.81 17.62 -19.72
CA SER A 19 10.63 18.75 -19.27
C SER A 19 11.71 18.36 -18.27
N GLY A 20 11.54 17.23 -17.55
CA GLY A 20 12.44 16.80 -16.48
C GLY A 20 13.50 15.75 -16.87
N PHE A 21 13.42 15.18 -18.07
CA PHE A 21 14.43 14.22 -18.59
C PHE A 21 15.41 14.86 -19.58
N GLY A 22 15.33 16.17 -19.79
CA GLY A 22 16.31 16.93 -20.57
C GLY A 22 17.62 17.04 -19.80
N VAL A 23 18.67 16.41 -20.32
CA VAL A 23 20.04 16.80 -20.02
C VAL A 23 20.23 18.20 -20.61
N GLU A 24 20.09 19.25 -19.82
CA GLU A 24 20.63 20.59 -20.14
C GLU A 24 20.70 21.48 -18.88
N ASP A 25 21.68 22.39 -18.92
CA ASP A 25 22.42 23.02 -17.82
C ASP A 25 21.64 23.61 -16.63
N GLN A 26 22.27 23.49 -15.45
CA GLN A 26 22.02 24.34 -14.29
C GLN A 26 22.16 25.83 -14.65
N LYS A 27 21.06 26.54 -14.89
CA LYS A 27 20.97 28.00 -14.65
C LYS A 27 19.58 28.40 -14.17
N ASP A 28 19.57 28.95 -12.96
CA ASP A 28 18.64 29.95 -12.41
C ASP A 28 17.14 29.84 -12.73
N THR A 29 16.35 29.41 -11.73
CA THR A 29 14.98 29.90 -11.55
C THR A 29 14.66 30.12 -10.07
N ASN A 30 15.24 31.16 -9.48
CA ASN A 30 14.59 31.91 -8.40
C ASN A 30 13.43 32.71 -9.04
N ASN A 31 12.24 32.12 -9.11
CA ASN A 31 10.92 32.79 -9.16
C ASN A 31 9.88 31.81 -9.71
N LEU A 32 9.12 31.19 -8.81
CA LEU A 32 7.79 30.69 -9.11
C LEU A 32 6.86 31.22 -8.03
N GLU A 33 6.32 32.41 -8.31
CA GLU A 33 5.24 33.01 -7.53
C GLU A 33 4.05 32.04 -7.44
N SER A 34 3.58 31.86 -6.22
CA SER A 34 2.37 31.15 -5.86
C SER A 34 1.15 31.92 -6.34
N SER A 35 0.54 31.49 -7.45
CA SER A 35 -0.80 31.96 -7.82
C SER A 35 -1.86 31.12 -7.10
N PRO A 36 -2.64 31.68 -6.16
CA PRO A 36 -3.71 30.93 -5.49
C PRO A 36 -4.91 30.81 -6.44
N ARG A 37 -5.20 29.60 -6.94
CA ARG A 37 -6.49 29.34 -7.59
C ARG A 37 -7.56 29.23 -6.51
N LYS A 38 -8.46 30.22 -6.48
CA LYS A 38 -9.64 30.27 -5.61
C LYS A 38 -10.47 28.99 -5.74
N LEU A 39 -10.51 28.19 -4.67
CA LEU A 39 -11.52 27.16 -4.46
C LEU A 39 -12.89 27.84 -4.34
N GLY A 40 -13.79 27.55 -5.28
CA GLY A 40 -15.20 27.92 -5.15
C GLY A 40 -15.84 27.08 -4.05
N ILE A 41 -16.19 27.71 -2.93
CA ILE A 41 -16.96 27.10 -1.84
C ILE A 41 -18.41 26.95 -2.33
N ILE A 42 -18.88 25.71 -2.46
CA ILE A 42 -20.31 25.42 -2.58
C ILE A 42 -20.84 25.18 -1.16
N PRO A 43 -21.88 25.89 -0.69
CA PRO A 43 -22.38 25.72 0.67
C PRO A 43 -23.08 24.36 0.80
N SER A 44 -22.58 23.49 1.67
CA SER A 44 -23.28 22.24 2.01
C SER A 44 -24.42 22.56 2.98
N SER A 45 -25.62 22.14 2.59
CA SER A 45 -26.83 22.18 3.39
C SER A 45 -26.65 21.42 4.70
N SER A 46 -27.13 22.04 5.77
CA SER A 46 -27.22 21.53 7.13
C SER A 46 -27.78 20.10 7.21
N ASN A 47 -26.93 19.13 7.51
CA ASN A 47 -27.34 17.89 8.16
C ASN A 47 -26.27 17.55 9.20
N GLN A 48 -26.58 17.84 10.47
CA GLN A 48 -25.75 17.40 11.59
C GLN A 48 -25.79 15.87 11.68
N PRO A 49 -24.64 15.17 11.78
CA PRO A 49 -24.65 13.75 12.08
C PRO A 49 -25.08 13.54 13.54
N LYS A 50 -26.11 12.69 13.73
CA LYS A 50 -26.58 12.26 15.06
C LYS A 50 -25.50 11.41 15.72
N LEU A 51 -25.06 11.84 16.90
CA LEU A 51 -24.12 11.14 17.78
C LEU A 51 -24.77 9.86 18.32
N PHE A 52 -24.35 8.69 17.83
CA PHE A 52 -24.72 7.41 18.44
C PHE A 52 -23.89 7.22 19.72
N LYS A 53 -24.55 7.14 20.88
CA LYS A 53 -23.93 6.77 22.15
C LYS A 53 -23.72 5.26 22.19
N MET A 54 -22.47 4.82 22.34
CA MET A 54 -22.14 3.45 22.75
C MET A 54 -22.14 3.40 24.29
N GLU A 55 -22.97 2.54 24.87
CA GLU A 55 -22.86 2.15 26.27
C GLU A 55 -21.63 1.26 26.45
N GLN A 56 -20.74 1.64 27.37
CA GLN A 56 -19.58 0.86 27.77
C GLN A 56 -20.01 -0.11 28.87
N SER A 57 -19.85 -1.41 28.64
CA SER A 57 -19.83 -2.40 29.72
C SER A 57 -18.40 -2.49 30.25
N GLU A 58 -18.19 -2.01 31.47
CA GLU A 58 -16.92 -2.08 32.18
C GLU A 58 -16.61 -3.52 32.63
N THR A 59 -15.48 -4.07 32.17
CA THR A 59 -14.75 -5.09 32.90
C THR A 59 -13.29 -4.64 33.02
N SER A 60 -12.92 -4.21 34.23
CA SER A 60 -11.59 -3.71 34.58
C SER A 60 -10.58 -4.86 34.66
N CYS A 61 -9.57 -4.85 33.81
CA CYS A 61 -8.32 -5.57 34.03
C CYS A 61 -7.26 -4.52 34.39
N GLU A 62 -6.84 -4.47 35.66
CA GLU A 62 -5.74 -3.62 36.09
C GLU A 62 -4.40 -4.26 35.66
N CYS A 63 -3.71 -3.65 34.69
CA CYS A 63 -2.29 -3.91 34.45
C CYS A 63 -1.48 -2.84 35.19
N LYS A 64 -0.97 -3.17 36.38
CA LYS A 64 0.11 -2.42 37.03
C LYS A 64 1.36 -3.30 37.09
N ASP A 65 2.49 -2.65 36.85
CA ASP A 65 3.86 -3.11 37.13
C ASP A 65 4.51 -4.00 36.06
N PHE A 66 4.76 -3.42 34.89
CA PHE A 66 5.88 -3.83 34.03
C PHE A 66 6.85 -2.66 33.95
N TYR A 67 7.85 -2.61 34.83
CA TYR A 67 9.20 -2.03 34.65
C TYR A 67 9.87 -1.83 36.03
N ALA A 68 10.46 -2.90 36.57
CA ALA A 68 11.60 -2.84 37.51
C ALA A 68 12.07 -4.27 37.84
N ASP A 69 13.17 -4.71 37.22
CA ASP A 69 14.41 -5.12 37.90
C ASP A 69 15.24 -6.08 37.03
N GLU A 70 16.46 -5.64 36.73
CA GLU A 70 17.52 -6.43 36.11
C GLU A 70 18.00 -7.51 37.09
N LYS A 71 17.49 -8.74 36.98
CA LYS A 71 18.19 -9.93 37.47
C LYS A 71 18.19 -11.01 36.41
N LYS A 72 19.39 -11.48 36.06
CA LYS A 72 19.65 -12.62 35.17
C LYS A 72 18.78 -13.81 35.62
N ALA A 73 17.76 -14.15 34.84
CA ALA A 73 17.05 -15.40 35.01
C ALA A 73 17.94 -16.53 34.46
N GLU A 74 18.59 -17.27 35.36
CA GLU A 74 19.19 -18.56 35.03
C GLU A 74 18.06 -19.56 34.71
N CYS A 75 18.15 -20.19 33.53
CA CYS A 75 17.21 -21.20 33.09
C CYS A 75 17.42 -22.49 33.92
N PRO A 76 16.45 -22.91 34.75
CA PRO A 76 16.61 -24.10 35.57
C PRO A 76 16.33 -25.33 34.71
N MET A 77 17.35 -25.85 34.05
CA MET A 77 17.32 -27.22 33.52
C MET A 77 17.38 -28.19 34.71
N LYS A 78 16.25 -28.80 35.07
CA LYS A 78 16.23 -30.07 35.81
C LYS A 78 15.21 -31.06 35.28
N SER A 79 15.79 -32.23 35.00
CA SER A 79 15.27 -33.59 35.01
C SER A 79 14.06 -33.92 34.15
N SER A 80 14.37 -34.69 33.11
CA SER A 80 13.58 -35.75 32.48
C SER A 80 12.54 -36.39 33.40
N GLU A 81 11.29 -35.96 33.25
CA GLU A 81 10.11 -36.78 33.51
C GLU A 81 9.38 -36.90 32.18
N GLU A 82 9.19 -38.14 31.72
CA GLU A 82 8.53 -38.49 30.46
C GLU A 82 7.08 -37.99 30.48
N ILE A 83 6.86 -36.83 29.86
CA ILE A 83 5.55 -36.45 29.38
C ILE A 83 5.31 -37.34 28.17
N SER A 84 4.35 -38.26 28.28
CA SER A 84 3.87 -39.08 27.17
C SER A 84 3.63 -38.17 25.96
N GLU A 85 4.38 -38.43 24.89
CA GLU A 85 4.34 -37.68 23.63
C GLU A 85 2.92 -37.73 23.06
N SER A 86 2.10 -36.75 23.42
CA SER A 86 0.89 -36.43 22.67
C SER A 86 1.35 -36.07 21.27
N ASN A 87 1.07 -36.95 20.29
CA ASN A 87 1.36 -36.78 18.86
C ASN A 87 1.45 -35.29 18.51
N PRO A 88 2.67 -34.73 18.35
CA PRO A 88 2.79 -33.37 17.86
C PRO A 88 2.13 -33.41 16.50
N THR A 89 0.99 -32.72 16.37
CA THR A 89 0.30 -32.49 15.12
C THR A 89 1.36 -32.20 14.06
N GLN A 90 1.53 -33.13 13.12
CA GLN A 90 2.69 -33.25 12.25
C GLN A 90 2.72 -32.15 11.16
N TYR A 91 2.71 -30.89 11.59
CA TYR A 91 2.63 -29.71 10.72
C TYR A 91 3.91 -29.53 9.91
N ASP A 92 5.07 -29.85 10.48
CA ASP A 92 6.36 -29.71 9.82
C ASP A 92 6.41 -30.50 8.51
N HIS A 93 6.03 -31.78 8.55
CA HIS A 93 5.98 -32.61 7.34
C HIS A 93 4.97 -32.06 6.31
N LYS A 94 3.83 -31.53 6.74
CA LYS A 94 2.86 -30.92 5.81
C LYS A 94 3.42 -29.68 5.11
N PHE A 95 4.20 -28.85 5.81
CA PHE A 95 4.86 -27.70 5.20
C PHE A 95 5.99 -28.11 4.27
N ASP A 96 6.78 -29.12 4.65
CA ASP A 96 7.85 -29.65 3.81
C ASP A 96 7.31 -30.28 2.52
N ASP A 97 6.23 -31.05 2.61
CA ASP A 97 5.55 -31.63 1.46
C ASP A 97 5.02 -30.54 0.53
N ALA A 98 4.37 -29.50 1.06
CA ALA A 98 3.86 -28.38 0.26
C ALA A 98 4.98 -27.58 -0.43
N ILE A 99 6.12 -27.37 0.25
CA ILE A 99 7.28 -26.71 -0.33
C ILE A 99 7.92 -27.57 -1.42
N THR A 100 8.04 -28.87 -1.18
CA THR A 100 8.59 -29.84 -2.15
C THR A 100 7.74 -29.86 -3.40
N GLN A 101 6.42 -29.96 -3.25
CA GLN A 101 5.48 -29.87 -4.36
C GLN A 101 5.65 -28.57 -5.16
N LEU A 102 5.77 -27.40 -4.51
CA LEU A 102 6.00 -26.13 -5.21
C LEU A 102 7.32 -26.09 -6.00
N LYS A 103 8.36 -26.76 -5.50
CA LYS A 103 9.66 -26.88 -6.18
C LYS A 103 9.57 -27.83 -7.38
N ASP A 104 8.91 -28.97 -7.22
CA ASP A 104 8.72 -29.97 -8.27
C ASP A 104 7.88 -29.41 -9.42
N GLU A 105 6.87 -28.59 -9.11
CA GLU A 105 6.06 -27.87 -10.10
C GLU A 105 6.77 -26.66 -10.73
N GLY A 106 7.98 -26.31 -10.27
CA GLY A 106 8.72 -25.14 -10.75
C GLY A 106 8.10 -23.78 -10.41
N ARG A 107 7.13 -23.74 -9.47
CA ARG A 107 6.44 -22.52 -9.03
C ARG A 107 7.10 -21.87 -7.82
N TYR A 108 8.08 -22.53 -7.22
CA TYR A 108 8.83 -22.00 -6.08
C TYR A 108 9.56 -20.71 -6.46
N ARG A 109 9.33 -19.63 -5.71
CA ARG A 109 9.88 -18.31 -6.00
C ARG A 109 11.10 -18.04 -5.13
N LYS A 110 12.21 -17.67 -5.77
CA LYS A 110 13.37 -17.06 -5.12
C LYS A 110 13.40 -15.58 -5.50
N PHE A 111 13.29 -14.70 -4.51
CA PHE A 111 13.30 -13.26 -4.78
C PHE A 111 14.72 -12.77 -5.05
N ILE A 112 14.86 -11.94 -6.07
CA ILE A 112 16.12 -11.29 -6.42
C ILE A 112 16.20 -9.98 -5.64
N ASN A 113 17.27 -9.79 -4.88
CA ASN A 113 17.53 -8.55 -4.16
C ASN A 113 18.11 -7.51 -5.12
N VAL A 114 17.32 -6.45 -5.38
CA VAL A 114 17.63 -5.38 -6.33
C VAL A 114 17.46 -4.04 -5.64
N GLU A 115 18.51 -3.23 -5.63
CA GLU A 115 18.49 -1.86 -5.12
C GLU A 115 18.53 -0.88 -6.30
N ARG A 116 17.45 -0.12 -6.49
CA ARG A 116 17.33 0.86 -7.58
C ARG A 116 18.17 2.10 -7.32
N HIS A 117 18.74 2.69 -8.37
CA HIS A 117 19.54 3.92 -8.25
C HIS A 117 18.71 5.16 -8.60
N MET A 118 18.52 6.04 -7.62
CA MET A 118 17.89 7.35 -7.85
C MET A 118 18.79 8.20 -8.77
N GLY A 119 18.18 8.84 -9.77
CA GLY A 119 18.87 9.66 -10.77
C GLY A 119 19.50 8.86 -11.92
N SER A 120 19.49 7.53 -11.84
CA SER A 120 20.05 6.63 -12.86
C SER A 120 19.04 5.60 -13.38
N PHE A 121 17.74 5.90 -13.33
CA PHE A 121 16.70 5.00 -13.85
C PHE A 121 16.96 4.58 -15.31
N PRO A 122 16.80 3.29 -15.67
CA PRO A 122 16.30 2.18 -14.85
C PRO A 122 17.42 1.27 -14.26
N ARG A 123 18.59 1.84 -13.92
CA ARG A 123 19.73 1.09 -13.34
C ARG A 123 19.51 0.74 -11.87
N ALA A 124 20.12 -0.38 -11.47
CA ALA A 124 20.07 -0.92 -10.11
C ALA A 124 21.30 -1.79 -9.82
N THR A 125 21.57 -2.04 -8.54
CA THR A 125 22.53 -3.05 -8.09
C THR A 125 21.79 -4.33 -7.69
N ARG A 126 22.12 -5.46 -8.30
CA ARG A 126 21.75 -6.80 -7.80
C ARG A 126 22.71 -7.16 -6.66
N ARG A 127 22.15 -7.60 -5.54
CA ARG A 127 22.91 -7.99 -4.34
C ARG A 127 22.69 -9.45 -4.03
N GLU A 128 23.72 -10.27 -4.17
CA GLU A 128 23.67 -11.68 -3.77
C GLU A 128 24.75 -11.97 -2.76
N GLN A 129 24.37 -12.13 -1.49
CA GLN A 129 25.29 -12.42 -0.38
C GLN A 129 26.54 -11.53 -0.37
N LYS A 130 27.62 -11.97 -1.04
CA LYS A 130 28.92 -11.28 -1.13
C LYS A 130 29.16 -10.57 -2.47
N ASP A 131 28.39 -10.87 -3.51
CA ASP A 131 28.55 -10.30 -4.84
C ASP A 131 27.56 -9.15 -5.08
N LYS A 132 28.08 -8.11 -5.73
CA LYS A 132 27.30 -6.96 -6.21
C LYS A 132 27.55 -6.80 -7.70
N SER A 133 26.49 -6.69 -8.48
CA SER A 133 26.60 -6.44 -9.91
C SER A 133 25.61 -5.38 -10.35
N GLU A 134 26.05 -4.51 -11.26
CA GLU A 134 25.20 -3.52 -11.90
C GLU A 134 24.27 -4.17 -12.93
N VAL A 135 22.98 -3.81 -12.88
CA VAL A 135 21.93 -4.37 -13.74
C VAL A 135 20.99 -3.28 -14.24
N VAL A 136 20.28 -3.58 -15.33
CA VAL A 136 19.20 -2.73 -15.87
C VAL A 136 17.86 -3.43 -15.62
N VAL A 137 16.91 -2.74 -15.00
CA VAL A 137 15.62 -3.32 -14.61
C VAL A 137 14.58 -3.13 -15.72
N TRP A 138 14.14 -4.23 -16.32
CA TRP A 138 13.12 -4.24 -17.38
C TRP A 138 11.74 -4.74 -16.93
N CYS A 139 11.62 -5.20 -15.68
CA CYS A 139 10.39 -5.77 -15.11
C CYS A 139 9.73 -4.87 -14.06
N SER A 140 10.12 -3.59 -13.99
CA SER A 140 9.52 -2.64 -13.04
C SER A 140 8.16 -2.17 -13.52
N ASN A 141 7.24 -1.96 -12.57
CA ASN A 141 5.96 -1.30 -12.82
C ASN A 141 6.02 0.23 -12.60
N ASP A 142 7.20 0.78 -12.31
CA ASP A 142 7.42 2.23 -12.33
C ASP A 142 7.62 2.70 -13.78
N TYR A 143 6.55 2.61 -14.57
CA TYR A 143 6.57 2.72 -16.03
C TYR A 143 7.14 4.05 -16.54
N LEU A 144 6.98 5.11 -15.76
CA LEU A 144 7.38 6.47 -16.12
C LEU A 144 8.55 6.99 -15.27
N GLY A 145 9.13 6.14 -14.40
CA GLY A 145 10.17 6.56 -13.46
C GLY A 145 9.70 7.60 -12.43
N MET A 146 8.40 7.68 -12.17
CA MET A 146 7.81 8.67 -11.26
C MET A 146 8.24 8.45 -9.81
N GLY A 147 8.65 7.23 -9.45
CA GLY A 147 9.17 6.90 -8.13
C GLY A 147 10.44 7.66 -7.74
N GLN A 148 11.12 8.31 -8.69
CA GLN A 148 12.31 9.14 -8.46
C GLN A 148 12.18 10.56 -9.05
N HIS A 149 10.97 10.96 -9.47
CA HIS A 149 10.78 12.29 -10.07
C HIS A 149 10.98 13.39 -9.02
N PRO A 150 11.77 14.45 -9.29
CA PRO A 150 12.11 15.46 -8.28
C PRO A 150 10.89 16.07 -7.57
N LYS A 151 9.83 16.44 -8.32
CA LYS A 151 8.58 16.97 -7.72
C LYS A 151 7.91 15.97 -6.75
N VAL A 152 7.98 14.67 -7.01
CA VAL A 152 7.42 13.63 -6.14
C VAL A 152 8.25 13.52 -4.87
N LEU A 153 9.57 13.46 -5.00
CA LEU A 153 10.48 13.39 -3.86
C LEU A 153 10.36 14.62 -2.96
N THR A 154 10.31 15.82 -3.54
CA THR A 154 10.09 17.07 -2.78
C THR A 154 8.76 17.05 -2.04
N ALA A 155 7.66 16.60 -2.66
CA ALA A 155 6.37 16.48 -1.99
C ALA A 155 6.41 15.48 -0.82
N MET A 156 7.11 14.35 -0.99
CA MET A 156 7.31 13.37 0.07
C MET A 156 8.13 13.92 1.24
N HIS A 157 9.26 14.59 0.97
CA HIS A 157 10.07 15.25 2.01
C HIS A 157 9.25 16.28 2.79
N ASN A 158 8.54 17.16 2.09
CA ASN A 158 7.68 18.14 2.73
C ASN A 158 6.59 17.49 3.60
N ALA A 159 5.99 16.38 3.17
CA ALA A 159 4.99 15.67 3.96
C ALA A 159 5.60 15.05 5.24
N ILE A 160 6.79 14.45 5.12
CA ILE A 160 7.53 13.87 6.25
C ILE A 160 7.90 14.95 7.27
N ASP A 161 8.44 16.08 6.81
CA ASP A 161 8.88 17.17 7.69
C ASP A 161 7.69 17.82 8.42
N ASN A 162 6.53 17.91 7.78
CA ASN A 162 5.35 18.54 8.36
C ASN A 162 4.46 17.61 9.20
N SER A 163 4.50 16.30 8.96
CA SER A 163 3.49 15.38 9.51
C SER A 163 4.03 14.03 9.98
N GLY A 164 5.34 13.80 9.84
CA GLY A 164 5.97 12.52 10.18
C GLY A 164 5.68 11.41 9.16
N ALA A 165 6.16 10.21 9.45
CA ALA A 165 6.13 9.09 8.51
C ALA A 165 4.80 8.32 8.49
N GLY A 166 4.11 8.22 9.63
CA GLY A 166 2.89 7.42 9.78
C GLY A 166 1.65 8.26 10.03
N SER A 167 0.49 7.77 9.61
CA SER A 167 -0.80 8.42 9.91
C SER A 167 -1.18 8.35 11.39
N GLY A 168 -0.54 7.48 12.18
CA GLY A 168 -0.78 7.35 13.62
C GLY A 168 -2.07 6.63 14.02
N GLY A 169 -2.89 6.18 13.06
CA GLY A 169 -4.11 5.44 13.36
C GLY A 169 -4.94 5.08 12.12
N THR A 170 -6.14 4.55 12.35
CA THR A 170 -7.11 4.23 11.29
C THR A 170 -7.85 5.49 10.85
N ARG A 171 -8.59 5.44 9.73
CA ARG A 171 -9.39 6.59 9.25
C ARG A 171 -10.29 7.18 10.33
N ASN A 172 -10.93 6.35 11.15
CA ASN A 172 -11.84 6.83 12.18
C ASN A 172 -11.14 7.28 13.47
N ILE A 173 -9.90 6.84 13.71
CA ILE A 173 -9.19 7.04 14.97
C ILE A 173 -7.84 7.69 14.68
N GLY A 174 -7.82 9.02 14.57
CA GLY A 174 -6.60 9.82 14.46
C GLY A 174 -5.81 9.72 13.14
N GLY A 175 -6.20 8.82 12.23
CA GLY A 175 -5.46 8.54 10.99
C GLY A 175 -6.01 9.16 9.71
N ASN A 176 -7.07 9.97 9.77
CA ASN A 176 -7.56 10.71 8.61
C ASN A 176 -6.80 12.04 8.49
N THR A 177 -5.91 12.15 7.51
CA THR A 177 -5.04 13.31 7.31
C THR A 177 -5.47 14.12 6.09
N LYS A 178 -5.08 15.40 6.03
CA LYS A 178 -5.34 16.25 4.85
C LYS A 178 -4.85 15.61 3.54
N TYR A 179 -3.72 14.90 3.56
CA TYR A 179 -3.14 14.28 2.38
C TYR A 179 -4.01 13.15 1.81
N ILE A 180 -4.73 12.43 2.69
CA ILE A 180 -5.67 11.40 2.24
C ILE A 180 -6.87 12.04 1.56
N GLU A 181 -7.45 13.08 2.17
CA GLU A 181 -8.62 13.78 1.60
C GLU A 181 -8.29 14.50 0.28
N GLU A 182 -7.14 15.18 0.22
CA GLU A 182 -6.64 15.80 -1.01
C GLU A 182 -6.44 14.75 -2.11
N LEU A 183 -5.83 13.61 -1.80
CA LEU A 183 -5.64 12.52 -2.77
C LEU A 183 -6.98 11.90 -3.22
N GLU A 184 -7.94 11.70 -2.32
CA GLU A 184 -9.28 11.20 -2.66
C GLU A 184 -10.00 12.13 -3.64
N ASN A 185 -9.89 13.44 -3.41
CA ASN A 185 -10.47 14.46 -4.30
C ASN A 185 -9.75 14.49 -5.66
N GLU A 186 -8.42 14.42 -5.69
CA GLU A 186 -7.64 14.40 -6.93
C GLU A 186 -7.92 13.14 -7.77
N VAL A 187 -8.03 11.97 -7.14
CA VAL A 187 -8.40 10.72 -7.83
C VAL A 187 -9.82 10.81 -8.38
N ALA A 188 -10.77 11.38 -7.64
CA ALA A 188 -12.13 11.61 -8.12
C ALA A 188 -12.15 12.51 -9.35
N GLN A 189 -11.43 13.63 -9.30
CA GLN A 189 -11.31 14.59 -10.41
C GLN A 189 -10.65 13.96 -11.64
N LEU A 190 -9.56 13.22 -11.46
CA LEU A 190 -8.85 12.52 -12.54
C LEU A 190 -9.78 11.57 -13.32
N HIS A 191 -10.69 10.89 -12.62
CA HIS A 191 -11.63 9.94 -13.22
C HIS A 191 -13.00 10.55 -13.56
N GLY A 192 -13.21 11.85 -13.35
CA GLY A 192 -14.51 12.51 -13.56
C GLY A 192 -15.63 11.91 -12.71
N LYS A 193 -15.34 11.53 -11.46
CA LYS A 193 -16.28 10.95 -10.49
C LYS A 193 -16.57 11.92 -9.35
N GLU A 194 -17.71 11.73 -8.68
CA GLU A 194 -18.13 12.57 -7.56
C GLU A 194 -17.19 12.42 -6.35
N LYS A 195 -16.73 11.20 -6.07
CA LYS A 195 -15.87 10.85 -4.94
C LYS A 195 -14.86 9.76 -5.31
N GLY A 196 -13.74 9.77 -4.59
CA GLY A 196 -12.71 8.73 -4.58
C GLY A 196 -12.51 8.22 -3.16
N LEU A 197 -11.98 7.00 -3.02
CA LEU A 197 -11.70 6.37 -1.73
C LEU A 197 -10.35 5.65 -1.81
N ILE A 198 -9.47 5.94 -0.85
CA ILE A 198 -8.12 5.37 -0.81
C ILE A 198 -8.06 4.13 0.08
N PHE A 199 -7.40 3.09 -0.43
CA PHE A 199 -7.07 1.86 0.27
C PHE A 199 -5.55 1.67 0.32
N SER A 200 -5.07 0.75 1.17
CA SER A 200 -3.64 0.43 1.29
C SER A 200 -3.02 -0.10 0.00
N SER A 201 -3.81 -0.75 -0.86
CA SER A 201 -3.41 -1.17 -2.19
C SER A 201 -4.62 -1.36 -3.10
N CYS A 202 -4.40 -1.39 -4.41
CA CYS A 202 -5.44 -1.75 -5.38
C CYS A 202 -5.93 -3.19 -5.19
N TYR A 203 -5.11 -4.08 -4.62
CA TYR A 203 -5.56 -5.43 -4.23
C TYR A 203 -6.69 -5.34 -3.20
N VAL A 204 -6.46 -4.61 -2.11
CA VAL A 204 -7.44 -4.44 -1.03
C VAL A 204 -8.66 -3.65 -1.50
N ALA A 205 -8.47 -2.63 -2.36
CA ALA A 205 -9.57 -1.88 -2.94
C ALA A 205 -10.52 -2.79 -3.74
N ASN A 206 -9.96 -3.62 -4.63
CA ASN A 206 -10.72 -4.56 -5.44
C ASN A 206 -11.44 -5.60 -4.58
N GLU A 207 -10.71 -6.24 -3.68
CA GLU A 207 -11.25 -7.28 -2.81
C GLU A 207 -12.39 -6.73 -1.93
N THR A 208 -12.12 -5.65 -1.20
CA THR A 208 -13.09 -5.04 -0.27
C THR A 208 -14.36 -4.61 -1.01
N THR A 209 -14.20 -3.89 -2.12
CA THR A 209 -15.36 -3.38 -2.87
C THR A 209 -16.26 -4.54 -3.34
N LEU A 210 -15.67 -5.58 -3.93
CA LEU A 210 -16.41 -6.72 -4.47
C LEU A 210 -16.94 -7.67 -3.38
N THR A 211 -16.33 -7.68 -2.19
CA THR A 211 -16.88 -8.42 -1.05
C THR A 211 -18.05 -7.67 -0.42
N THR A 212 -18.02 -6.33 -0.41
CA THR A 212 -19.05 -5.50 0.23
C THR A 212 -20.29 -5.31 -0.63
N LEU A 213 -20.16 -5.21 -1.96
CA LEU A 213 -21.30 -4.93 -2.84
C LEU A 213 -22.51 -5.89 -2.66
N PRO A 214 -22.36 -7.22 -2.60
CA PRO A 214 -23.50 -8.13 -2.44
C PRO A 214 -24.18 -8.00 -1.08
N GLN A 215 -23.43 -7.59 -0.05
CA GLN A 215 -24.00 -7.35 1.30
C GLN A 215 -24.96 -6.16 1.30
N ILE A 216 -24.79 -5.23 0.37
CA ILE A 216 -25.63 -4.05 0.20
C ILE A 216 -26.75 -4.30 -0.82
N LEU A 217 -26.40 -4.91 -1.95
CA LEU A 217 -27.31 -5.11 -3.09
C LEU A 217 -28.23 -6.32 -2.92
N GLY A 218 -27.85 -7.28 -2.08
CA GLY A 218 -28.62 -8.49 -1.79
C GLY A 218 -28.00 -9.78 -2.35
N PRO A 219 -28.51 -10.94 -1.92
CA PRO A 219 -27.96 -12.26 -2.25
C PRO A 219 -28.05 -12.61 -3.74
N ASP A 220 -28.98 -12.00 -4.49
CA ASP A 220 -29.17 -12.25 -5.93
C ASP A 220 -28.19 -11.46 -6.82
N THR A 221 -27.11 -10.91 -6.25
CA THR A 221 -26.09 -10.15 -6.98
C THR A 221 -25.34 -11.07 -7.95
N ILE A 222 -25.38 -10.77 -9.25
CA ILE A 222 -24.66 -11.53 -10.27
C ILE A 222 -23.42 -10.78 -10.75
N TYR A 223 -22.25 -11.41 -10.68
CA TYR A 223 -21.02 -10.89 -11.25
C TYR A 223 -20.76 -11.42 -12.67
N PHE A 224 -20.50 -10.50 -13.60
CA PHE A 224 -19.94 -10.82 -14.91
C PHE A 224 -18.43 -10.63 -14.88
N SER A 225 -17.68 -11.73 -14.79
CA SER A 225 -16.21 -11.72 -14.63
C SER A 225 -15.50 -12.12 -15.92
N ASP A 226 -14.55 -11.29 -16.36
CA ASP A 226 -13.61 -11.66 -17.42
C ASP A 226 -12.66 -12.77 -16.95
N SER A 227 -12.31 -13.69 -17.87
CA SER A 227 -11.44 -14.84 -17.61
C SER A 227 -10.00 -14.49 -17.20
N LYS A 228 -9.51 -13.29 -17.55
CA LYS A 228 -8.15 -12.79 -17.26
C LYS A 228 -8.13 -11.79 -16.12
N ASN A 229 -9.20 -11.72 -15.34
CA ASN A 229 -9.26 -10.85 -14.17
C ASN A 229 -8.11 -11.13 -13.19
N HIS A 230 -7.59 -10.05 -12.61
CA HIS A 230 -6.56 -10.14 -11.60
C HIS A 230 -7.06 -10.90 -10.36
N ALA A 231 -6.17 -11.60 -9.67
CA ALA A 231 -6.50 -12.43 -8.50
C ALA A 231 -7.29 -11.67 -7.42
N SER A 232 -7.00 -10.38 -7.21
CA SER A 232 -7.74 -9.55 -6.24
C SER A 232 -9.23 -9.40 -6.56
N LEU A 233 -9.59 -9.33 -7.85
CA LEU A 233 -11.00 -9.24 -8.27
C LEU A 233 -11.68 -10.59 -8.04
N ILE A 234 -11.02 -11.68 -8.42
CA ILE A 234 -11.51 -13.05 -8.25
C ILE A 234 -11.76 -13.35 -6.76
N HIS A 235 -10.81 -12.98 -5.90
CA HIS A 235 -10.94 -13.16 -4.45
C HIS A 235 -12.08 -12.32 -3.89
N GLY A 236 -12.17 -11.05 -4.28
CA GLY A 236 -13.26 -10.17 -3.86
C GLY A 236 -14.65 -10.72 -4.18
N MET A 237 -14.84 -11.21 -5.43
CA MET A 237 -16.12 -11.80 -5.83
C MET A 237 -16.42 -13.10 -5.08
N ARG A 238 -15.44 -13.99 -4.93
CA ARG A 238 -15.62 -15.27 -4.19
C ARG A 238 -15.94 -15.05 -2.72
N ASN A 239 -15.28 -14.08 -2.09
CA ASN A 239 -15.50 -13.73 -0.69
C ASN A 239 -16.82 -13.01 -0.45
N GLY A 240 -17.39 -12.37 -1.48
CA GLY A 240 -18.72 -11.75 -1.46
C GLY A 240 -19.89 -12.72 -1.25
N ARG A 241 -19.67 -14.04 -1.44
CA ARG A 241 -20.64 -15.13 -1.21
C ARG A 241 -22.00 -14.93 -1.90
N CYS A 242 -21.96 -14.47 -3.15
CA CYS A 242 -23.08 -14.44 -4.08
C CYS A 242 -22.94 -15.56 -5.11
#